data_AF-A0A7S0DZF0-F1
#
_entry.id   AF-A0A7S0DZF0-F1
#
_cell.length_a   1.000
_cell.length_b   1.000
_cell.length_c   1.000
_cell.angle_alpha   90.00
_cell.angle_beta   90.00
_cell.angle_gamma   90.00
#
_symmetry.space_group_name_H-M   'P 1'
#
loop_
_entity.id
_entity.type
_entity.pdbx_description
1 polymer ?
#
loop_
_entity_poly.entity_id
_entity_poly.type
_entity_poly.pdbx_seq_one_letter_code
_entity_poly.pdbx_strand_id
1 'polypeptide(L)'
;LFTHNLLASPVPGLSKQQRYPLALEVEQVEIRLSKVDQDTIVSLLERLNWKVFLDALKAVGGEEAIGLDHQFPQDMMEVIRACNEGDLETFRALHRALF
;
A
#
# COMPACT_ATOMS: atom_id res chain seq x y z
N LEU A 1 4.67 -1.44 2.22
CA LEU A 1 3.54 -2.32 1.79
C LEU A 1 3.52 -2.63 0.28
N PHE A 2 4.18 -1.81 -0.55
CA PHE A 2 4.19 -1.96 -2.01
C PHE A 2 4.58 -3.37 -2.47
N THR A 3 5.70 -3.91 -1.98
CA THR A 3 6.20 -5.23 -2.39
C THR A 3 5.19 -6.34 -2.12
N HIS A 4 4.52 -6.33 -0.96
CA HIS A 4 3.50 -7.32 -0.63
C HIS A 4 2.37 -7.37 -1.68
N ASN A 5 2.01 -6.20 -2.21
CA ASN A 5 1.01 -6.08 -3.27
C ASN A 5 1.41 -6.75 -4.59
N LEU A 6 2.68 -7.10 -4.77
CA LEU A 6 3.24 -7.76 -5.96
C LEU A 6 3.60 -9.24 -5.71
N LEU A 7 3.68 -9.66 -4.45
CA LEU A 7 4.13 -11.01 -4.09
C LEU A 7 2.98 -12.01 -4.23
N ALA A 8 3.28 -13.13 -4.88
CA ALA A 8 2.38 -14.27 -5.00
C ALA A 8 3.12 -15.57 -4.69
N SER A 9 2.41 -16.60 -4.24
CA SER A 9 2.99 -17.90 -3.91
C SER A 9 3.67 -18.53 -5.14
N PRO A 10 4.94 -18.94 -5.03
CA PRO A 10 5.65 -19.60 -6.13
C PRO A 10 5.30 -21.08 -6.27
N VAL A 11 4.49 -21.64 -5.36
CA VAL A 11 4.16 -23.07 -5.34
C VAL A 11 3.42 -23.48 -6.63
N PRO A 12 3.94 -24.47 -7.38
CA PRO A 12 3.30 -24.94 -8.60
C PRO A 12 1.95 -25.61 -8.30
N GLY A 13 1.04 -25.60 -9.28
CA GLY A 13 -0.29 -26.23 -9.14
C GLY A 13 -1.37 -25.38 -8.45
N LEU A 14 -1.02 -24.27 -7.80
CA LEU A 14 -2.02 -23.35 -7.24
C LEU A 14 -2.71 -22.51 -8.33
N SER A 15 -4.00 -22.21 -8.15
CA SER A 15 -4.73 -21.25 -8.98
C SER A 15 -4.29 -19.81 -8.70
N LYS A 16 -4.63 -18.85 -9.57
CA LYS A 16 -4.30 -17.43 -9.35
C LYS A 16 -4.85 -16.89 -8.01
N GLN A 17 -6.08 -17.27 -7.66
CA GLN A 17 -6.76 -16.85 -6.44
C GLN A 17 -6.14 -17.47 -5.18
N GLN A 18 -5.50 -18.64 -5.29
CA GLN A 18 -4.80 -19.28 -4.18
C GLN A 18 -3.38 -18.74 -4.00
N ARG A 19 -2.78 -18.16 -5.05
CA ARG A 19 -1.42 -17.63 -4.99
C ARG A 19 -1.34 -16.20 -4.50
N TYR A 20 -2.41 -15.42 -4.68
CA TYR A 20 -2.42 -13.98 -4.43
C TYR A 20 -3.77 -13.52 -3.87
N PRO A 21 -3.79 -12.62 -2.86
CA PRO A 21 -2.63 -12.12 -2.13
C PRO A 21 -2.05 -13.17 -1.18
N LEU A 22 -0.80 -12.99 -0.76
CA LEU A 22 -0.25 -13.77 0.36
C LEU A 22 -0.91 -13.29 1.67
N ALA A 23 -1.12 -14.20 2.61
CA ALA A 23 -1.48 -13.80 3.98
C ALA A 23 -0.29 -13.08 4.63
N LEU A 24 -0.57 -12.01 5.36
CA LEU A 24 0.45 -11.20 6.03
C LEU A 24 0.21 -11.24 7.54
N GLU A 25 1.21 -11.72 8.28
CA GLU A 25 1.28 -11.64 9.74
C GLU A 25 2.51 -10.80 10.08
N VAL A 26 2.33 -9.80 10.95
CA VAL A 26 3.34 -8.75 11.19
C VAL A 26 3.66 -8.73 12.67
N GLU A 27 4.89 -9.08 13.02
CA GLU A 27 5.38 -9.02 14.40
C GLU A 27 5.89 -7.62 14.76
N GLN A 28 6.51 -6.93 13.80
CA GLN A 28 7.13 -5.61 14.00
C GLN A 28 7.03 -4.76 12.73
N VAL A 29 6.84 -3.45 12.93
CA VAL A 29 6.86 -2.43 11.88
C VAL A 29 8.04 -1.49 12.12
N GLU A 30 8.79 -1.18 11.05
CA GLU A 30 9.87 -0.19 11.06
C GLU A 30 9.67 0.76 9.87
N ILE A 31 9.72 2.07 10.12
CA ILE A 31 9.65 3.08 9.06
C ILE A 31 11.07 3.52 8.70
N ARG A 32 11.40 3.45 7.41
CA ARG A 32 12.69 3.88 6.88
C ARG A 32 12.53 5.03 5.89
N LEU A 33 13.58 5.83 5.75
CA LEU A 33 13.60 6.90 4.77
C LEU A 33 13.80 6.31 3.37
N SER A 34 12.92 6.71 2.45
CA SER A 34 13.00 6.38 1.03
C SER A 34 12.98 7.66 0.20
N LYS A 35 13.59 7.62 -0.98
CA LYS A 35 13.69 8.76 -1.92
C LYS A 35 12.84 8.51 -3.18
N VAL A 36 11.60 8.07 -2.99
CA VAL A 36 10.69 7.85 -4.13
C VAL A 36 9.99 9.17 -4.44
N ASP A 37 10.03 9.59 -5.70
CA ASP A 37 9.35 10.79 -6.17
C ASP A 37 7.85 10.58 -6.36
N GLN A 38 7.13 11.69 -6.49
CA GLN A 38 5.67 11.69 -6.56
C GLN A 38 5.13 11.01 -7.82
N ASP A 39 5.74 11.25 -8.98
CA ASP A 39 5.30 10.69 -10.24
C ASP A 39 5.44 9.15 -10.21
N THR A 40 6.53 8.65 -9.63
CA THR A 40 6.71 7.22 -9.39
C THR A 40 5.58 6.67 -8.52
N ILE A 41 5.24 7.29 -7.39
CA ILE A 41 4.16 6.79 -6.52
C ILE A 41 2.83 6.78 -7.26
N VAL A 42 2.44 7.86 -7.93
CA VAL A 42 1.16 7.95 -8.65
C VAL A 42 1.06 6.87 -9.72
N SER A 43 2.13 6.66 -10.51
CA SER A 43 2.14 5.59 -11.52
C SER A 43 2.06 4.18 -10.94
N LEU A 44 2.55 3.99 -9.70
CA LEU A 44 2.45 2.71 -9.00
C LEU A 44 1.05 2.48 -8.45
N LEU A 45 0.34 3.51 -8.00
CA LEU A 45 -1.03 3.40 -7.48
C LEU A 45 -1.96 2.74 -8.50
N GLU A 46 -1.87 3.14 -9.78
CA GLU A 46 -2.69 2.56 -10.86
C GLU A 46 -2.49 1.04 -11.04
N ARG A 47 -1.39 0.49 -10.52
CA ARG A 47 -1.03 -0.93 -10.63
C ARG A 47 -1.27 -1.70 -9.34
N LEU A 48 -1.65 -1.02 -8.26
CA LEU A 48 -1.95 -1.68 -6.99
C LEU A 48 -3.32 -2.32 -7.01
N ASN A 49 -3.43 -3.45 -6.32
CA ASN A 49 -4.73 -3.91 -5.87
C ASN A 49 -5.04 -3.18 -4.56
N TRP A 50 -5.86 -2.14 -4.64
CA TRP A 50 -6.16 -1.27 -3.50
C TRP A 50 -6.71 -2.03 -2.30
N LYS A 51 -7.59 -3.02 -2.54
CA LYS A 51 -8.10 -3.87 -1.46
C LYS A 51 -6.98 -4.64 -0.75
N VAL A 52 -6.05 -5.24 -1.49
CA VAL A 52 -4.91 -5.96 -0.91
C VAL A 52 -4.01 -5.00 -0.14
N PHE A 53 -3.85 -3.76 -0.61
CA PHE A 53 -3.10 -2.74 0.12
C PHE A 53 -3.75 -2.42 1.47
N LEU A 54 -5.06 -2.14 1.48
CA LEU A 54 -5.81 -1.82 2.71
C LEU A 54 -5.84 -3.01 3.69
N ASP A 55 -6.03 -4.23 3.18
CA ASP A 55 -6.00 -5.44 4.01
C ASP A 55 -4.62 -5.65 4.65
N ALA A 56 -3.53 -5.43 3.89
CA ALA A 56 -2.16 -5.49 4.39
C ALA A 56 -1.85 -4.35 5.38
N LEU A 57 -2.36 -3.13 5.13
CA LEU A 57 -2.23 -2.00 6.05
C LEU A 57 -2.91 -2.31 7.38
N LYS A 58 -4.08 -2.93 7.36
CA LYS A 58 -4.75 -3.40 8.57
C LYS A 58 -3.92 -4.46 9.31
N ALA A 59 -3.27 -5.37 8.59
CA ALA A 59 -2.43 -6.41 9.17
C ALA A 59 -1.16 -5.86 9.87
N VAL A 60 -0.62 -4.70 9.43
CA VAL A 60 0.49 -4.03 10.12
C VAL A 60 0.04 -3.21 11.35
N GLY A 61 -1.26 -3.18 11.67
CA GLY A 61 -1.82 -2.39 12.77
C GLY A 61 -2.51 -1.09 12.33
N GLY A 62 -2.77 -0.93 11.03
CA GLY A 62 -3.45 0.23 10.46
C GLY A 62 -2.56 1.46 10.28
N GLU A 63 -3.21 2.58 9.98
CA GLU A 63 -2.61 3.89 9.77
C GLU A 63 -1.82 4.38 11.00
N GLU A 64 -2.32 4.11 12.21
CA GLU A 64 -1.65 4.48 13.47
C GLU A 64 -0.29 3.80 13.62
N ALA A 65 -0.15 2.53 13.21
CA ALA A 65 1.11 1.80 13.30
C ALA A 65 2.21 2.38 12.40
N ILE A 66 1.81 3.10 11.35
CA ILE A 66 2.72 3.85 10.49
C ILE A 66 2.71 5.36 10.82
N GLY A 67 2.09 5.80 11.91
CA GLY A 67 2.11 7.19 12.37
C GLY A 67 1.29 8.14 11.51
N LEU A 68 0.15 7.69 11.01
CA LEU A 68 -0.85 8.51 10.33
C LEU A 68 -2.09 8.66 11.21
N ASP A 69 -2.66 9.86 11.23
CA ASP A 69 -3.81 10.22 12.09
C ASP A 69 -5.16 10.12 11.34
N HIS A 70 -5.13 9.84 10.03
CA HIS A 70 -6.30 9.70 9.17
C HIS A 70 -6.29 8.35 8.46
N GLN A 71 -7.48 7.84 8.13
CA GLN A 71 -7.63 6.61 7.35
C GLN A 71 -7.53 6.90 5.87
N PHE A 72 -7.01 5.95 5.10
CA PHE A 72 -7.08 6.05 3.65
C PHE A 72 -8.53 5.90 3.17
N PRO A 73 -8.91 6.64 2.11
CA PRO A 73 -10.17 6.41 1.40
C PRO A 73 -10.29 4.95 0.92
N GLN A 74 -11.51 4.42 0.98
CA GLN A 74 -11.80 3.08 0.49
C GLN A 74 -11.75 3.01 -1.05
N ASP A 75 -11.99 4.14 -1.72
CA ASP A 75 -11.84 4.27 -3.18
C ASP A 75 -10.47 4.84 -3.55
N MET A 76 -9.69 4.06 -4.29
CA MET A 76 -8.38 4.46 -4.80
C MET A 76 -8.44 5.70 -5.69
N MET A 77 -9.55 5.92 -6.40
CA MET A 77 -9.69 7.06 -7.30
C MET A 77 -9.71 8.40 -6.57
N GLU A 78 -10.23 8.43 -5.33
CA GLU A 78 -10.18 9.62 -4.48
C GLU A 78 -8.74 9.99 -4.13
N VAL A 79 -7.93 8.97 -3.82
CA VAL A 79 -6.52 9.14 -3.48
C VAL A 79 -5.71 9.62 -4.69
N ILE A 80 -5.91 9.01 -5.85
CA ILE A 80 -5.24 9.41 -7.10
C ILE A 80 -5.61 10.85 -7.46
N ARG A 81 -6.90 11.22 -7.36
CA ARG A 81 -7.35 12.59 -7.60
C ARG A 81 -6.67 13.57 -6.66
N ALA A 82 -6.64 13.30 -5.36
CA ALA A 82 -5.98 14.15 -4.38
C ALA A 82 -4.48 14.33 -4.68
N CYS A 83 -3.77 13.26 -5.01
CA CYS A 83 -2.35 13.35 -5.40
C CYS A 83 -2.14 14.18 -6.68
N ASN A 84 -3.01 14.04 -7.69
CA ASN A 84 -2.94 14.82 -8.93
C ASN A 84 -3.30 16.30 -8.74
N GLU A 85 -4.17 16.61 -7.76
CA GLU A 85 -4.53 17.97 -7.35
C GLU A 85 -3.46 18.64 -6.48
N GLY A 86 -2.37 17.92 -6.15
CA GLY A 86 -1.25 18.45 -5.38
C GLY A 86 -1.42 18.36 -3.87
N ASP A 87 -2.31 17.48 -3.37
CA ASP A 87 -2.42 17.20 -1.94
C ASP A 87 -1.16 16.49 -1.41
N LEU A 88 -0.28 17.29 -0.81
CA LEU A 88 0.98 16.83 -0.22
C LEU A 88 0.78 15.94 1.01
N GLU A 89 -0.33 16.07 1.73
CA GLU A 89 -0.59 15.27 2.92
C GLU A 89 -0.92 13.83 2.50
N THR A 90 -1.88 13.68 1.59
CA THR A 90 -2.24 12.38 0.99
C THR A 90 -1.03 11.73 0.32
N PHE A 91 -0.22 12.50 -0.41
CA PHE A 91 1.01 12.00 -1.01
C PHE A 91 2.00 11.44 0.03
N ARG A 92 2.27 12.19 1.10
CA ARG A 92 3.20 11.76 2.16
C ARG A 92 2.69 10.53 2.90
N ALA A 93 1.39 10.47 3.16
CA ALA A 93 0.74 9.32 3.75
C ALA A 93 0.96 8.06 2.90
N LEU A 94 0.68 8.16 1.60
CA LEU A 94 0.92 7.08 0.64
C LEU A 94 2.38 6.68 0.55
N HIS A 95 3.29 7.65 0.42
CA HIS A 95 4.72 7.38 0.37
C HIS A 95 5.14 6.54 1.57
N ARG A 96 4.73 6.96 2.77
CA ARG A 96 5.09 6.29 4.03
C ARG A 96 4.48 4.90 4.19
N ALA A 97 3.27 4.68 3.68
CA ALA A 97 2.64 3.36 3.70
C ALA A 97 3.31 2.39 2.70
N LEU A 98 3.70 2.91 1.54
CA LEU A 98 4.24 2.11 0.45
C LEU A 98 5.73 1.81 0.62
N PHE A 99 6.53 2.78 1.08
CA PHE A 99 8.00 2.78 1.12
C PHE A 99 8.57 3.22 2.47
#